data_AF-A0A257UZW4-F1
#
_entry.id   AF-A0A257UZW4-F1
#
_cell.length_a   1.000
_cell.length_b   1.000
_cell.length_c   1.000
_cell.angle_alpha   90.00
_cell.angle_beta   90.00
_cell.angle_gamma   90.00
#
_symmetry.space_group_name_H-M   'P 1'
#
loop_
_entity.id
_entity.type
_entity.pdbx_description
1 polymer ?
#
loop_
_entity_poly.entity_id
_entity_poly.type
_entity_poly.pdbx_seq_one_letter_code
_entity_poly.pdbx_strand_id
1 'polypeptide(L)'
;MAIPYLACMALVASIYHLPPRVLPSIAVVEGGINGSINHNVNGSDDLGVMQVNTIWLPALSRYTGLPASLVKTRLTTRPCFNIAAAGAILRTYLAQDDEHLMQAVGDYHSHTAPLNHAYQIKVLNAARALFASGRSTAPR
;
A
#
# COMPACT_ATOMS: atom_id res chain seq x y z
N MET A 1 9.93 -17.31 -0.66
CA MET A 1 10.01 -16.09 -1.48
C MET A 1 10.33 -14.94 -0.54
N ALA A 2 11.40 -14.17 -0.78
CA ALA A 2 11.72 -13.03 0.10
C ALA A 2 10.77 -11.87 -0.23
N ILE A 3 10.25 -11.18 0.79
CA ILE A 3 9.43 -9.97 0.64
C ILE A 3 10.39 -8.77 0.63
N PRO A 4 10.58 -8.07 -0.50
CA PRO A 4 11.45 -6.90 -0.56
C PRO A 4 10.96 -5.81 0.40
N TYR A 5 11.91 -5.07 0.99
CA TYR A 5 11.62 -3.92 1.87
C TYR A 5 10.79 -4.26 3.12
N LEU A 6 10.79 -5.52 3.57
CA LEU A 6 10.01 -5.97 4.73
C LEU A 6 10.28 -5.14 5.99
N ALA A 7 11.53 -4.71 6.23
CA ALA A 7 11.87 -3.85 7.35
C ALA A 7 11.14 -2.49 7.29
N CYS A 8 11.04 -1.90 6.11
CA CYS A 8 10.30 -0.66 5.90
C CYS A 8 8.80 -0.89 6.07
N MET A 9 8.25 -1.98 5.54
CA MET A 9 6.84 -2.35 5.74
C MET A 9 6.51 -2.57 7.22
N ALA A 10 7.37 -3.25 7.97
CA ALA A 10 7.19 -3.50 9.39
C ALA A 10 7.24 -2.20 10.21
N LEU A 11 8.21 -1.32 9.94
CA LEU A 11 8.29 -0.02 10.58
C LEU A 11 7.06 0.85 10.30
N VAL A 12 6.64 0.93 9.04
CA VAL A 12 5.48 1.71 8.62
C VAL A 12 4.20 1.15 9.24
N ALA A 13 4.04 -0.18 9.27
CA ALA A 13 2.92 -0.82 9.94
C ALA A 13 2.88 -0.50 11.44
N SER A 14 4.03 -0.46 12.10
CA SER A 14 4.12 -0.05 13.51
C SER A 14 3.74 1.43 13.71
N ILE A 15 4.25 2.34 12.87
CA ILE A 15 3.99 3.79 12.99
C ILE A 15 2.50 4.09 12.78
N TYR A 16 1.88 3.47 11.79
CA TYR A 16 0.48 3.74 11.43
C TYR A 16 -0.51 2.76 12.06
N HIS A 17 -0.08 1.91 13.00
CA HIS A 17 -0.92 0.91 13.65
C HIS A 17 -1.68 0.01 12.66
N LEU A 18 -1.00 -0.38 11.58
CA LEU A 18 -1.55 -1.26 10.55
C LEU A 18 -1.23 -2.72 10.90
N PRO A 19 -2.11 -3.69 10.56
CA PRO A 19 -1.77 -5.10 10.66
C PRO A 19 -0.51 -5.41 9.84
N PRO A 20 0.51 -6.08 10.40
CA PRO A 20 1.85 -6.19 9.79
C PRO A 20 1.86 -6.95 8.44
N ARG A 21 0.78 -7.68 8.15
CA ARG A 21 0.61 -8.45 6.91
C ARG A 21 0.00 -7.64 5.76
N VAL A 22 -0.59 -6.47 6.03
CA VAL A 22 -1.37 -5.76 5.00
C VAL A 22 -0.48 -5.17 3.91
N LEU A 23 0.59 -4.44 4.26
CA LEU A 23 1.48 -3.80 3.29
C LEU A 23 2.20 -4.81 2.37
N PRO A 24 2.76 -5.95 2.88
CA PRO A 24 3.28 -7.00 2.02
C PRO A 24 2.24 -7.57 1.05
N SER A 25 0.99 -7.73 1.51
CA SER A 25 -0.08 -8.32 0.70
C SER A 25 -0.51 -7.37 -0.41
N ILE A 26 -0.63 -6.07 -0.11
CA ILE A 26 -0.86 -5.00 -1.10
C ILE A 26 0.30 -4.96 -2.11
N ALA A 27 1.55 -4.94 -1.65
CA ALA A 27 2.71 -4.88 -2.53
C ALA A 27 2.75 -6.02 -3.57
N VAL A 28 2.34 -7.24 -3.18
CA VAL A 28 2.22 -8.38 -4.11
C VAL A 28 1.13 -8.18 -5.14
N VAL A 29 -0.01 -7.60 -4.76
CA VAL A 29 -1.12 -7.34 -5.69
C VAL A 29 -0.78 -6.20 -6.65
N GLU A 30 -0.14 -5.14 -6.15
CA GLU A 30 0.30 -4.01 -6.97
C GLU A 30 1.37 -4.41 -7.98
N GLY A 31 2.28 -5.31 -7.60
CA GLY A 31 3.35 -5.79 -8.48
C GLY A 31 4.31 -4.69 -8.95
N GLY A 32 4.27 -3.52 -8.31
CA GLY A 32 5.13 -2.39 -8.64
C GLY A 32 6.60 -2.67 -8.33
N ILE A 33 7.49 -2.02 -9.07
CA ILE A 33 8.94 -2.12 -8.86
C ILE A 33 9.53 -0.73 -8.63
N ASN A 34 10.75 -0.67 -8.10
CA ASN A 34 11.42 0.61 -7.93
C ASN A 34 11.62 1.27 -9.31
N GLY A 35 11.18 2.52 -9.45
CA GLY A 35 11.22 3.24 -10.72
C GLY A 35 10.00 3.10 -11.61
N SER A 36 9.04 2.21 -11.30
CA SER A 36 7.86 2.04 -12.16
C SER A 36 6.93 3.26 -12.12
N ILE A 37 6.37 3.58 -13.28
CA ILE A 37 5.32 4.57 -13.48
C ILE A 37 4.32 3.92 -14.44
N ASN A 38 3.09 3.71 -13.97
CA ASN A 38 2.00 3.19 -14.79
C ASN A 38 1.01 4.31 -15.07
N HIS A 39 0.74 4.59 -16.35
CA HIS A 39 -0.12 5.69 -16.79
C HIS A 39 -1.57 5.24 -16.87
N ASN A 40 -2.46 5.97 -16.19
CA ASN A 40 -3.90 5.70 -16.20
C ASN A 40 -4.61 6.53 -17.28
N VAL A 41 -5.74 5.99 -17.77
CA VAL A 41 -6.55 6.63 -18.83
C VAL A 41 -7.05 8.03 -18.43
N ASN A 42 -7.24 8.27 -17.13
CA ASN A 42 -7.68 9.56 -16.60
C ASN A 42 -6.53 10.59 -16.42
N GLY A 43 -5.31 10.26 -16.85
CA GLY A 43 -4.13 11.13 -16.76
C GLY A 43 -3.41 11.12 -15.41
N SER A 44 -3.85 10.29 -14.45
CA SER A 44 -3.07 10.01 -13.24
C SER A 44 -1.99 8.95 -13.51
N ASP A 45 -1.00 8.85 -12.62
CA ASP A 45 0.04 7.81 -12.69
C ASP A 45 0.11 7.03 -11.38
N ASP A 46 0.37 5.73 -11.44
CA ASP A 46 0.67 4.89 -10.28
C ASP A 46 2.18 4.67 -10.15
N LEU A 47 2.73 5.02 -8.98
CA LEU A 47 4.16 5.21 -8.79
C LEU A 47 4.78 4.14 -7.89
N GLY A 48 5.90 3.57 -8.35
CA GLY A 48 6.81 2.76 -7.54
C GLY A 48 6.20 1.47 -6.98
N VAL A 49 6.81 0.97 -5.90
CA VAL A 49 6.58 -0.40 -5.38
C VAL A 49 5.17 -0.65 -4.83
N MET A 50 4.51 0.37 -4.29
CA MET A 50 3.12 0.31 -3.82
C MET A 50 2.14 0.96 -4.79
N GLN A 51 2.60 1.35 -5.99
CA GLN A 51 1.74 1.94 -7.03
C GLN A 51 0.89 3.12 -6.50
N VAL A 52 1.50 4.00 -5.71
CA VAL A 52 0.83 5.16 -5.15
C VAL A 52 0.39 6.10 -6.27
N ASN A 53 -0.92 6.34 -6.38
CA ASN A 53 -1.48 7.17 -7.43
C ASN A 53 -1.18 8.67 -7.25
N THR A 54 -0.93 9.39 -8.33
CA THR A 54 -0.59 10.83 -8.32
C THR A 54 -1.70 11.74 -7.78
N ILE A 55 -2.95 11.27 -7.65
CA ILE A 55 -4.01 12.02 -6.95
C ILE A 55 -3.63 12.38 -5.51
N TRP A 56 -2.74 11.60 -4.89
CA TRP A 56 -2.27 11.82 -3.53
C TRP A 56 -1.17 12.88 -3.42
N LEU A 57 -0.58 13.34 -4.54
CA LEU A 57 0.53 14.30 -4.50
C LEU A 57 0.23 15.59 -3.72
N PRO A 58 -0.96 16.23 -3.85
CA PRO A 58 -1.25 17.43 -3.06
C PRO A 58 -1.30 17.15 -1.56
N ALA A 59 -1.92 16.03 -1.16
CA ALA A 59 -2.02 15.65 0.24
C ALA A 59 -0.65 15.28 0.83
N LEU A 60 0.14 14.48 0.11
CA LEU A 60 1.49 14.07 0.51
C LEU A 60 2.48 15.24 0.50
N SER A 61 2.34 16.19 -0.43
CA SER A 61 3.11 17.44 -0.42
C SER A 61 2.85 18.24 0.85
N ARG A 62 1.58 18.43 1.22
CA ARG A 62 1.21 19.10 2.48
C ARG A 62 1.73 18.35 3.70
N TYR A 63 1.56 17.03 3.71
CA TYR A 63 1.98 16.18 4.82
C TYR A 63 3.50 16.20 5.05
N THR A 64 4.29 16.19 3.98
CA THR A 64 5.77 16.14 4.05
C THR A 64 6.43 17.52 4.07
N GLY A 65 5.71 18.58 3.71
CA GLY A 65 6.27 19.92 3.47
C GLY A 65 7.16 20.00 2.22
N LEU A 66 7.23 18.94 1.41
CA LEU A 66 8.04 18.90 0.20
C LEU A 66 7.23 19.36 -1.02
N PRO A 67 7.88 19.96 -2.03
CA PRO A 67 7.22 20.24 -3.31
C PRO A 67 6.67 18.96 -3.95
N ALA A 68 5.48 19.03 -4.56
CA ALA A 68 4.82 17.88 -5.19
C ALA A 68 5.70 17.16 -6.24
N SER A 69 6.54 17.90 -6.98
CA SER A 69 7.50 17.32 -7.93
C SER A 69 8.53 16.42 -7.24
N LEU A 70 9.06 16.85 -6.09
CA LEU A 70 10.00 16.07 -5.30
C LEU A 70 9.31 14.87 -4.64
N VAL A 71 8.06 15.02 -4.18
CA VAL A 71 7.25 13.90 -3.68
C VAL A 71 7.07 12.86 -4.78
N LYS A 72 6.69 13.27 -6.00
CA LYS A 72 6.58 12.36 -7.16
C LYS A 72 7.87 11.60 -7.41
N THR A 73 9.01 12.30 -7.49
CA THR A 73 10.32 11.66 -7.68
C THR A 73 10.64 10.65 -6.57
N ARG A 74 10.36 10.99 -5.30
CA ARG A 74 10.61 10.09 -4.17
C ARG A 74 9.68 8.89 -4.16
N LEU A 75 8.39 9.07 -4.47
CA LEU A 75 7.45 7.96 -4.64
C LEU A 75 7.92 6.99 -5.72
N THR A 76 8.46 7.48 -6.83
CA THR A 76 8.96 6.63 -7.91
C THR A 76 10.27 5.91 -7.55
N THR A 77 11.22 6.59 -6.90
CA THR A 77 12.62 6.12 -6.82
C THR A 77 13.11 5.70 -5.43
N ARG A 78 12.30 5.92 -4.37
CA ARG A 78 12.67 5.61 -2.99
C ARG A 78 11.64 4.64 -2.39
N PRO A 79 11.88 3.31 -2.44
CA PRO A 79 10.90 2.30 -2.05
C PRO A 79 10.33 2.49 -0.64
N CYS A 80 11.17 2.79 0.36
CA CYS A 80 10.67 2.99 1.73
C CYS A 80 9.87 4.30 1.90
N PHE A 81 10.13 5.33 1.09
CA PHE A 81 9.29 6.53 1.06
C PHE A 81 7.93 6.21 0.44
N ASN A 82 7.93 5.44 -0.65
CA ASN A 82 6.72 4.96 -1.30
C ASN A 82 5.86 4.10 -0.35
N ILE A 83 6.48 3.15 0.37
CA ILE A 83 5.81 2.33 1.39
C ILE A 83 5.27 3.18 2.53
N ALA A 84 6.01 4.18 3.00
CA ALA A 84 5.54 5.09 4.04
C ALA A 84 4.33 5.93 3.59
N ALA A 85 4.33 6.40 2.34
CA ALA A 85 3.20 7.09 1.75
C ALA A 85 1.97 6.18 1.62
N ALA A 86 2.15 4.95 1.13
CA ALA A 86 1.07 3.95 1.06
C ALA A 86 0.49 3.63 2.45
N GLY A 87 1.34 3.52 3.46
CA GLY A 87 0.89 3.36 4.86
C GLY A 87 0.08 4.55 5.38
N ALA A 88 0.48 5.78 5.07
CA ALA A 88 -0.25 6.99 5.44
C ALA A 88 -1.63 7.06 4.75
N ILE A 89 -1.68 6.68 3.48
CA ILE A 89 -2.92 6.61 2.69
C ILE A 89 -3.85 5.56 3.30
N LEU A 90 -3.35 4.34 3.54
CA LEU A 90 -4.16 3.27 4.12
C LEU A 90 -4.66 3.63 5.53
N ARG A 91 -3.85 4.31 6.35
CA ARG A 91 -4.28 4.84 7.65
C ARG A 91 -5.40 5.88 7.52
N THR A 92 -5.34 6.71 6.48
CA THR A 92 -6.38 7.70 6.19
C THR A 92 -7.70 7.00 5.86
N TYR A 93 -7.67 5.96 5.01
CA TYR A 93 -8.87 5.18 4.69
C TYR A 93 -9.40 4.39 5.89
N LEU A 94 -8.53 3.73 6.66
CA LEU A 94 -8.93 3.07 7.90
C LEU A 94 -9.70 3.99 8.85
N ALA A 95 -9.25 5.24 9.00
CA ALA A 95 -9.95 6.22 9.81
C ALA A 95 -11.28 6.69 9.21
N GLN A 96 -11.42 6.68 7.88
CA GLN A 96 -12.67 7.01 7.18
C GLN A 96 -13.69 5.87 7.24
N ASP A 97 -13.20 4.62 7.27
CA ASP A 97 -14.02 3.41 7.21
C ASP A 97 -14.28 2.82 8.61
N ASP A 98 -14.29 3.61 9.68
CA ASP A 98 -14.52 3.14 11.06
C ASP A 98 -13.62 1.94 11.46
N GLU A 99 -12.34 1.98 11.05
CA GLU A 99 -11.33 0.93 11.26
C GLU A 99 -11.65 -0.43 10.58
N HIS A 100 -12.54 -0.44 9.58
CA HIS A 100 -12.80 -1.63 8.75
C HIS A 100 -11.69 -1.86 7.73
N LEU A 101 -10.67 -2.64 8.14
CA LEU A 101 -9.47 -2.90 7.33
C LEU A 101 -9.73 -3.29 5.88
N MET A 102 -10.64 -4.24 5.64
CA MET A 102 -10.86 -4.72 4.27
C MET A 102 -11.52 -3.67 3.39
N GLN A 103 -12.38 -2.81 3.96
CA GLN A 103 -12.95 -1.69 3.23
C GLN A 103 -11.84 -0.70 2.84
N ALA A 104 -10.98 -0.33 3.78
CA ALA A 104 -9.85 0.57 3.54
C ALA A 104 -8.83 0.02 2.53
N VAL A 105 -8.61 -1.31 2.53
CA VAL A 105 -7.81 -2.00 1.52
C VAL A 105 -8.44 -1.88 0.14
N GLY A 106 -9.76 -2.02 0.03
CA GLY A 106 -10.47 -1.81 -1.22
C GLY A 106 -10.38 -0.36 -1.70
N ASP A 107 -10.57 0.60 -0.79
CA ASP A 107 -10.56 2.03 -1.09
C ASP A 107 -9.17 2.56 -1.44
N TYR A 108 -8.10 1.91 -0.96
CA TYR A 108 -6.74 2.13 -1.45
C TYR A 108 -6.64 2.01 -2.98
N HIS A 109 -7.40 1.09 -3.58
CA HIS A 109 -7.44 0.87 -5.02
C HIS A 109 -8.56 1.64 -5.71
N SER A 110 -9.79 1.56 -5.20
CA SER A 110 -10.95 2.24 -5.79
C SER A 110 -12.14 2.27 -4.85
N HIS A 111 -12.89 3.39 -4.85
CA HIS A 111 -14.18 3.49 -4.19
C HIS A 111 -15.35 2.90 -5.01
N THR A 112 -15.10 2.48 -6.25
CA THR A 112 -16.12 1.84 -7.10
C THR A 112 -16.36 0.41 -6.62
N ALA A 113 -17.54 0.13 -6.07
CA ALA A 113 -17.82 -1.11 -5.32
C ALA A 113 -17.36 -2.43 -6.00
N PRO A 114 -17.59 -2.67 -7.31
CA PRO A 114 -17.08 -3.88 -7.96
C PRO A 114 -15.54 -3.97 -7.99
N LEU A 115 -14.85 -2.85 -8.25
CA LEU A 115 -13.38 -2.79 -8.30
C LEU A 115 -12.78 -2.93 -6.90
N ASN A 116 -13.38 -2.25 -5.94
CA ASN A 116 -13.06 -2.33 -4.52
C ASN A 116 -13.09 -3.79 -4.05
N HIS A 117 -14.24 -4.45 -4.20
CA HIS A 117 -14.44 -5.83 -3.73
C HIS A 117 -13.50 -6.82 -4.44
N ALA A 118 -13.30 -6.66 -5.76
CA ALA A 118 -12.35 -7.47 -6.50
C ALA A 118 -10.92 -7.32 -5.97
N TYR A 119 -10.52 -6.09 -5.62
CA TYR A 119 -9.21 -5.81 -5.05
C TYR A 119 -9.06 -6.40 -3.64
N GLN A 120 -10.07 -6.31 -2.79
CA GLN A 120 -10.09 -6.97 -1.48
C GLN A 120 -9.80 -8.47 -1.58
N ILE A 121 -10.44 -9.17 -2.53
CA ILE A 121 -10.25 -10.59 -2.76
C ILE A 121 -8.80 -10.88 -3.18
N LYS A 122 -8.22 -10.07 -4.08
CA LYS A 122 -6.82 -10.22 -4.51
C LYS A 122 -5.86 -10.10 -3.31
N VAL A 123 -6.04 -9.07 -2.47
CA VAL A 123 -5.16 -8.84 -1.30
C VAL A 123 -5.31 -9.94 -0.27
N LEU A 124 -6.53 -10.44 -0.03
CA LEU A 124 -6.76 -11.56 0.87
C LEU A 124 -6.09 -12.85 0.36
N ASN A 125 -6.14 -13.11 -0.95
CA ASN A 125 -5.47 -14.27 -1.54
C ASN A 125 -3.94 -14.13 -1.49
N ALA A 126 -3.40 -12.94 -1.73
CA ALA A 126 -1.98 -12.65 -1.55
C ALA A 126 -1.54 -12.88 -0.09
N ALA A 127 -2.33 -12.41 0.88
CA ALA A 127 -2.07 -12.63 2.31
C ALA A 127 -2.05 -14.13 2.65
N ARG A 128 -3.01 -14.91 2.14
CA ARG A 128 -3.04 -16.36 2.33
C ARG A 128 -1.80 -17.02 1.74
N ALA A 129 -1.43 -16.68 0.51
CA ALA A 129 -0.25 -17.26 -0.15
C ALA A 129 1.06 -16.92 0.60
N LEU A 130 1.20 -15.70 1.10
CA LEU A 130 2.38 -15.24 1.84
C LEU A 130 2.48 -15.86 3.24
N PHE A 131 1.36 -16.11 3.93
CA PHE A 131 1.36 -16.38 5.37
C PHE A 131 0.65 -17.69 5.79
N ALA A 132 0.19 -18.53 4.86
CA ALA A 132 -0.47 -19.81 5.17
C ALA A 132 0.38 -20.79 6.00
N SER A 133 1.71 -20.65 5.98
CA SER A 133 2.66 -21.51 6.69
C SER A 133 2.87 -21.16 8.18
N GLY A 134 2.14 -20.18 8.73
CA GLY A 134 2.26 -19.75 10.13
C GLY A 134 1.55 -20.60 11.18
N ARG A 135 0.85 -21.69 10.82
CA ARG A 135 0.40 -22.71 11.78
C ARG A 135 1.51 -23.75 11.98
N SER A 136 2.64 -23.33 12.53
CA SER A 136 3.59 -24.28 13.11
C SER A 136 3.09 -24.60 14.51
N THR A 137 2.77 -25.88 14.72
CA THR A 137 2.38 -26.48 16.00
C THR A 137 3.39 -26.11 17.08
N ALA A 138 2.95 -25.36 18.09
CA ALA A 138 3.69 -25.30 19.35
C ALA A 138 3.71 -26.70 19.97
N PRO A 139 4.89 -27.29 20.27
CA PRO A 139 4.93 -28.50 21.08
C PRO A 139 4.52 -28.13 22.52
N ARG A 140 3.66 -28.97 23.11
CA ARG A 140 3.36 -28.98 24.54
C ARG A 140 4.57 -29.45 25.33
#